data_AF-A0A8S3B1E4-F1
#
_entry.id   AF-A0A8S3B1E4-F1
#
_cell.length_a   1.000
_cell.length_b   1.000
_cell.length_c   1.000
_cell.angle_alpha   90.00
_cell.angle_beta   90.00
_cell.angle_gamma   90.00
#
_symmetry.space_group_name_H-M   'P 1'
#
loop_
_entity.id
_entity.type
_entity.pdbx_description
1 polymer ?
#
loop_
_entity_poly.entity_id
_entity_poly.type
_entity_poly.pdbx_seq_one_letter_code
_entity_poly.pdbx_strand_id
1 'polypeptide(L)' 'RQDEVKKLVKGVNILVATPGRLLDHLQNTKDFMYKNLQCLVIDEADRILDIGFEEEMKQI' A
#
# COMPACT_ATOMS: atom_id res chain seq x y z
N ARG A 1 -4.23 0.76 13.87
CA ARG A 1 -4.30 2.02 13.09
C ARG A 1 -3.30 3.09 13.54
N GLN A 2 -3.35 3.68 14.75
CA GLN A 2 -2.41 4.75 15.12
C GLN A 2 -0.94 4.30 15.16
N ASP A 3 -0.67 3.08 15.62
CA ASP A 3 0.71 2.56 15.67
C ASP A 3 1.27 2.22 14.29
N GLU A 4 0.42 1.75 13.36
CA GLU A 4 0.79 1.57 11.94
C GLU A 4 1.21 2.90 11.31
N VAL A 5 0.38 3.93 11.48
CA VAL A 5 0.66 5.29 10.98
C VAL A 5 2.00 5.80 11.51
N LYS A 6 2.25 5.68 12.83
CA LYS A 6 3.53 6.10 13.42
C LYS A 6 4.72 5.36 12.83
N LYS A 7 4.58 4.06 12.50
CA LYS A 7 5.65 3.27 11.87
C LYS A 7 5.90 3.72 10.43
N LEU A 8 4.84 3.93 9.66
CA LEU A 8 4.94 4.38 8.26
C LEU A 8 5.56 5.78 8.15
N VAL A 9 5.19 6.70 9.06
CA VAL A 9 5.76 8.06 9.12
C VAL A 9 7.22 8.06 9.53
N LYS A 10 7.64 7.13 10.39
CA LYS A 10 9.08 6.93 10.71
C LYS A 10 9.89 6.42 9.51
N GLY A 11 9.22 5.91 8.48
CA GLY A 11 9.84 5.30 7.32
C GLY A 11 9.95 3.78 7.47
N VAL A 12 9.78 3.09 6.36
CA VAL A 12 9.85 1.63 6.26
C VAL A 12 10.60 1.28 4.98
N ASN A 13 11.54 0.34 5.05
CA ASN A 13 12.32 -0.10 3.88
C ASN A 13 11.56 -1.11 3.02
N ILE A 14 10.76 -1.97 3.65
CA ILE A 14 9.97 -3.01 2.99
C ILE A 14 8.57 -3.02 3.60
N LEU A 15 7.55 -2.85 2.77
CA LEU A 15 6.15 -2.87 3.16
C LEU A 15 5.43 -4.03 2.45
N VAL A 16 4.72 -4.85 3.23
CA VAL A 16 3.81 -5.87 2.72
C VAL A 16 2.41 -5.50 3.20
N ALA A 17 1.46 -5.39 2.27
CA ALA A 17 0.10 -4.97 2.56
C ALA A 17 -0.89 -5.54 1.53
N THR A 18 -2.15 -5.67 1.93
CA THR A 18 -3.24 -5.91 0.98
C THR A 18 -3.61 -4.62 0.25
N PRO A 19 -4.09 -4.68 -1.01
CA PRO A 19 -4.34 -3.50 -1.84
C PRO A 19 -5.18 -2.43 -1.17
N GLY A 20 -6.36 -2.78 -0.64
CA GLY A 20 -7.25 -1.82 0.00
C GLY A 20 -6.64 -1.16 1.25
N ARG A 21 -5.82 -1.88 2.02
CA ARG A 21 -5.15 -1.32 3.20
C ARG A 21 -4.00 -0.40 2.82
N LEU A 22 -3.24 -0.77 1.79
CA LEU A 22 -2.19 0.07 1.23
C LEU A 22 -2.77 1.39 0.68
N LEU A 23 -3.87 1.31 -0.07
CA LEU A 23 -4.54 2.47 -0.64
C LEU A 23 -5.04 3.44 0.45
N ASP A 24 -5.68 2.95 1.52
CA ASP A 24 -6.05 3.79 2.68
C ASP A 24 -4.83 4.54 3.24
N HIS A 25 -3.68 3.87 3.33
CA HIS A 25 -2.47 4.51 3.83
C HIS A 25 -1.88 5.53 2.85
N LEU A 26 -1.86 5.24 1.55
CA LEU A 26 -1.40 6.18 0.53
C LEU A 26 -2.25 7.46 0.48
N GLN A 27 -3.56 7.35 0.70
CA GLN A 27 -4.48 8.50 0.64
C GLN A 27 -4.57 9.27 1.96
N ASN A 28 -4.62 8.55 3.09
CA ASN A 28 -5.01 9.16 4.38
C ASN A 28 -3.86 9.29 5.39
N THR A 29 -2.70 8.65 5.15
CA THR A 29 -1.55 8.77 6.08
C THR A 29 -0.67 9.93 5.68
N LYS A 30 -0.83 11.05 6.41
CA LYS A 30 0.07 12.19 6.28
C LYS A 30 1.52 11.77 6.54
N ASP A 31 2.43 12.35 5.77
CA ASP A 31 3.88 12.15 5.87
C ASP A 31 4.36 10.71 5.60
N PHE A 32 3.51 9.85 5.02
CA PHE A 32 3.98 8.57 4.50
C PHE A 32 4.86 8.80 3.26
N MET A 33 6.15 8.45 3.36
CA MET A 33 7.12 8.65 2.29
C MET A 33 7.20 7.41 1.38
N TYR A 34 6.52 7.47 0.23
CA TYR A 34 6.53 6.41 -0.79
C TYR A 34 7.08 6.87 -2.15
N LYS A 35 7.42 8.16 -2.31
CA LYS A 35 7.92 8.74 -3.57
C LYS A 35 9.26 8.17 -4.05
N ASN A 36 10.01 7.53 -3.16
CA ASN A 36 11.32 6.92 -3.46
C ASN A 36 11.22 5.41 -3.73
N LEU A 37 10.02 4.88 -3.97
CA LEU A 37 9.81 3.47 -4.25
C LEU A 37 10.57 3.05 -5.51
N GLN A 38 11.41 2.02 -5.40
CA GLN A 38 12.19 1.50 -6.51
C GLN A 38 11.55 0.26 -7.17
N CYS A 39 10.79 -0.50 -6.40
CA CYS A 39 10.19 -1.75 -6.84
C CYS A 39 8.83 -1.94 -6.18
N LEU A 40 7.85 -2.33 -6.99
CA LEU A 40 6.54 -2.78 -6.54
C LEU A 40 6.35 -4.22 -7.04
N VAL A 41 6.02 -5.13 -6.14
CA VAL A 41 5.75 -6.54 -6.46
C VAL A 41 4.28 -6.81 -6.16
N ILE A 42 3.59 -7.39 -7.13
CA ILE A 42 2.20 -7.83 -7.01
C ILE A 42 2.23 -9.35 -7.06
N ASP A 43 1.91 -9.98 -5.94
CA ASP A 43 1.82 -11.43 -5.85
C ASP A 43 0.40 -11.88 -6.22
N GLU A 44 0.28 -13.02 -6.92
CA GLU A 44 -1.02 -13.59 -7.33
C GLU A 44 -1.96 -12.56 -8.01
N ALA A 45 -1.45 -11.86 -9.02
CA ALA A 45 -2.14 -10.74 -9.66
C ALA A 45 -3.49 -11.11 -10.30
N ASP A 46 -3.63 -12.34 -10.77
CA ASP A 46 -4.88 -12.91 -11.26
C ASP A 46 -5.95 -13.00 -10.15
N ARG A 47 -5.57 -13.48 -8.96
CA ARG A 47 -6.46 -13.53 -7.81
C ARG A 47 -6.89 -12.15 -7.32
N ILE A 48 -6.01 -11.16 -7.41
CA ILE A 48 -6.33 -9.78 -7.03
C ILE A 48 -7.47 -9.24 -7.91
N LEU A 49 -7.48 -9.58 -9.20
CA LEU A 49 -8.57 -9.22 -10.11
C LEU A 49 -9.86 -9.98 -9.82
N ASP A 50 -9.76 -11.29 -9.54
CA ASP A 50 -10.94 -12.14 -9.24
C ASP A 50 -11.64 -11.75 -7.93
N ILE A 51 -10.90 -11.28 -6.93
CA ILE A 51 -11.43 -10.83 -5.63
C ILE A 51 -12.04 -9.42 -5.73
N GLY A 52 -11.87 -8.74 -6.88
CA GLY A 52 -12.44 -7.43 -7.14
C GLY A 52 -11.60 -6.26 -6.62
N PHE A 53 -10.29 -6.44 -6.41
CA PHE A 53 -9.37 -5.37 -6.03
C PHE A 53 -8.82 -4.57 -7.22
N GLU A 54 -9.41 -4.73 -8.41
CA GLU A 54 -8.95 -4.07 -9.63
C GLU A 54 -8.94 -2.54 -9.49
N GLU A 55 -9.98 -1.97 -8.89
CA GLU A 55 -10.11 -0.52 -8.75
C GLU A 55 -9.12 0.05 -7.74
N GLU A 56 -8.83 -0.65 -6.65
CA GLU A 56 -7.78 -0.25 -5.71
C GLU A 56 -6.41 -0.31 -6.36
N MET A 57 -6.13 -1.36 -7.14
CA MET A 57 -4.85 -1.50 -7.84
C MET A 57 -4.63 -0.43 -8.91
N LYS A 58 -5.68 0.05 -9.59
CA LYS A 58 -5.57 1.18 -10.53
C LYS A 58 -5.24 2.52 -9.84
N GLN A 59 -5.53 2.65 -8.55
CA GLN A 59 -5.30 3.88 -7.79
C GLN A 59 -3.94 3.92 -7.07
N ILE A 60 -3.29 2.78 -6.90
CA ILE A 60 -1.95 2.63 -6.31
C ILE A 60 -0.88 2.94 -7.36
#